data_AF-A0A9X2GE90-F1
#
_entry.id   AF-A0A9X2GE90-F1
#
_cell.length_a   1.000
_cell.length_b   1.000
_cell.length_c   1.000
_cell.angle_alpha   90.00
_cell.angle_beta   90.00
_cell.angle_gamma   90.00
#
_symmetry.space_group_name_H-M   'P 1'
#
loop_
_entity.id
_entity.type
_entity.pdbx_description
1 polymer ?
#
loop_
_entity_poly.entity_id
_entity_poly.type
_entity_poly.pdbx_seq_one_letter_code
_entity_poly.pdbx_strand_id
1 'polypeptide(L)'
;MRPHVEVIHEDDYVWHAAELAGGEGRAVERRLSVDEEDGSSSLRVDFRTGWGRGPGIHHATTEFYVLDGSMTYGGRRLGAGGYLYLPKGVPADAVTFAEGTRVLHYREYGDAGFDPVDSLDAPRWDGAREDVIVLDSAAMSWDAVPNPGPMPGLFIKYLHVDPVTGFYTRLVHAQEGWADHRLAHHPCYEEAYTVQGLMEYNFGTLDLGTYFFRPARVKHGHFTSLAGGATWLLRSDGELYNWYTENEWVRWGGESVNWGPGEGRMRFSQSAHDLGRGSTRRDDHDRELLNASLAYAREQGATDSGWFPPGHGPDRSLLAVAKAMDAARLQGGHAGHHEHGDEHEHGQWGADPAGLEHAHERESHNWGQGRPWKPGDPVPAPIISTLPVRSRSRGRWDGDGM
;
A
#
# COMPACT_ATOMS: atom_id res chain seq x y z
N MET A 1 4.75 -14.53 -6.45
CA MET A 1 4.73 -13.05 -6.47
C MET A 1 3.32 -12.53 -6.18
N ARG A 2 3.17 -11.63 -5.19
CA ARG A 2 1.90 -10.92 -4.90
C ARG A 2 1.66 -9.75 -5.87
N PRO A 3 0.53 -9.70 -6.59
CA PRO A 3 0.23 -8.62 -7.51
C PRO A 3 -0.08 -7.31 -6.78
N HIS A 4 0.19 -6.17 -7.43
CA HIS A 4 -0.20 -4.85 -6.93
C HIS A 4 -1.73 -4.74 -6.83
N VAL A 5 -2.21 -4.33 -5.65
CA VAL A 5 -3.61 -4.01 -5.35
C VAL A 5 -3.63 -2.59 -4.78
N GLU A 6 -4.47 -1.70 -5.30
CA GLU A 6 -4.41 -0.28 -4.91
C GLU A 6 -5.65 0.21 -4.15
N VAL A 7 -6.88 0.06 -4.67
CA VAL A 7 -8.11 0.42 -3.93
C VAL A 7 -9.22 -0.58 -4.23
N ILE A 8 -9.21 -1.71 -3.55
CA ILE A 8 -10.32 -2.67 -3.64
C ILE A 8 -11.07 -2.69 -2.32
N HIS A 9 -12.36 -2.40 -2.38
CA HIS A 9 -13.24 -2.54 -1.24
C HIS A 9 -13.56 -4.01 -1.02
N GLU A 10 -13.62 -4.45 0.24
CA GLU A 10 -13.85 -5.85 0.58
C GLU A 10 -15.09 -6.45 -0.11
N ASP A 11 -16.12 -5.64 -0.36
CA ASP A 11 -17.37 -6.08 -0.98
C ASP A 11 -17.26 -6.60 -2.41
N ASP A 12 -16.22 -6.22 -3.15
CA ASP A 12 -16.02 -6.69 -4.52
C ASP A 12 -15.23 -7.98 -4.60
N TYR A 13 -14.67 -8.44 -3.48
CA TYR A 13 -14.06 -9.75 -3.41
C TYR A 13 -15.12 -10.84 -3.33
N VAL A 14 -14.86 -11.92 -4.07
CA VAL A 14 -15.68 -13.12 -4.07
C VAL A 14 -15.39 -13.96 -2.83
N TRP A 15 -16.42 -14.68 -2.38
CA TRP A 15 -16.33 -15.57 -1.23
C TRP A 15 -15.81 -16.96 -1.63
N HIS A 16 -14.93 -17.51 -0.80
CA HIS A 16 -14.44 -18.87 -0.87
C HIS A 16 -14.70 -19.58 0.46
N ALA A 17 -14.65 -20.92 0.48
CA ALA A 17 -14.51 -21.63 1.75
C ALA A 17 -13.16 -21.25 2.39
N ALA A 18 -13.14 -21.01 3.69
CA ALA A 18 -11.90 -20.62 4.36
C ALA A 18 -10.91 -21.80 4.46
N GLU A 19 -9.65 -21.55 4.11
CA GLU A 19 -8.58 -22.55 4.17
C GLU A 19 -7.94 -22.60 5.57
N LEU A 20 -8.67 -23.16 6.52
CA LEU A 20 -8.24 -23.31 7.91
C LEU A 20 -8.13 -24.80 8.27
N ALA A 21 -7.06 -25.45 7.82
CA ALA A 21 -6.87 -26.90 7.95
C ALA A 21 -6.90 -27.37 9.41
N GLY A 22 -7.51 -28.54 9.68
CA GLY A 22 -7.55 -29.14 11.02
C GLY A 22 -8.53 -28.51 12.01
N GLY A 23 -9.32 -27.50 11.60
CA GLY A 23 -10.36 -26.93 12.45
C GLY A 23 -11.75 -27.49 12.20
N GLU A 24 -12.61 -27.34 13.21
CA GLU A 24 -14.02 -27.72 13.18
C GLU A 24 -14.90 -26.47 13.17
N GLY A 25 -15.98 -26.49 12.39
CA GLY A 25 -16.89 -25.36 12.17
C GLY A 25 -16.87 -24.89 10.72
N ARG A 26 -17.59 -23.81 10.41
CA ARG A 26 -17.67 -23.24 9.06
C ARG A 26 -17.17 -21.81 9.06
N ALA A 27 -16.28 -21.52 8.12
CA ALA A 27 -15.81 -20.17 7.83
C ALA A 27 -15.70 -19.97 6.31
N VAL A 28 -15.78 -18.72 5.88
CA VAL A 28 -15.59 -18.30 4.49
C VAL A 28 -14.59 -17.17 4.44
N GLU A 29 -13.87 -17.05 3.33
CA GLU A 29 -12.81 -16.06 3.17
C GLU A 29 -12.98 -15.23 1.89
N ARG A 30 -12.48 -13.99 1.94
CA ARG A 30 -12.18 -13.13 0.80
C ARG A 30 -10.67 -13.02 0.68
N ARG A 31 -10.13 -13.31 -0.49
CA ARG A 31 -8.70 -13.30 -0.78
C ARG A 31 -8.29 -11.92 -1.27
N LEU A 32 -7.76 -11.10 -0.36
CA LEU A 32 -7.45 -9.70 -0.63
C LEU A 32 -6.22 -9.56 -1.55
N SER A 33 -5.21 -10.39 -1.30
CA SER A 33 -4.00 -10.54 -2.11
C SER A 33 -3.39 -11.91 -1.82
N VAL A 34 -2.90 -12.59 -2.86
CA VAL A 34 -2.37 -13.96 -2.78
C VAL A 34 -1.10 -14.05 -3.62
N ASP A 35 -0.11 -14.71 -3.07
CA ASP A 35 1.06 -15.21 -3.77
C ASP A 35 0.78 -16.66 -4.21
N GLU A 36 0.63 -16.88 -5.51
CA GLU A 36 0.37 -18.22 -6.05
C GLU A 36 1.62 -19.13 -6.04
N GLU A 37 2.81 -18.59 -5.78
CA GLU A 37 4.06 -19.35 -5.80
C GLU A 37 4.34 -20.03 -4.46
N ASP A 38 4.11 -19.33 -3.34
CA ASP A 38 4.43 -19.84 -1.99
C ASP A 38 3.23 -19.93 -1.03
N GLY A 39 2.05 -19.44 -1.44
CA GLY A 39 0.82 -19.48 -0.64
C GLY A 39 0.63 -18.29 0.31
N SER A 40 1.58 -17.35 0.36
CA SER A 40 1.47 -16.15 1.18
C SER A 40 0.21 -15.37 0.80
N SER A 41 -0.57 -14.93 1.78
CA SER A 41 -1.89 -14.38 1.52
C SER A 41 -2.39 -13.45 2.61
N SER A 42 -3.14 -12.44 2.17
CA SER A 42 -3.94 -11.55 2.99
C SER A 42 -5.40 -11.84 2.79
N LEU A 43 -6.10 -12.15 3.88
CA LEU A 43 -7.45 -12.68 3.85
C LEU A 43 -8.35 -11.91 4.81
N ARG A 44 -9.63 -11.80 4.45
CA ARG A 44 -10.70 -11.48 5.40
C ARG A 44 -11.53 -12.74 5.60
N VAL A 45 -11.66 -13.20 6.85
CA VAL A 45 -12.34 -14.46 7.20
C VAL A 45 -13.57 -14.17 8.08
N ASP A 46 -14.71 -14.76 7.69
CA ASP A 46 -15.98 -14.70 8.41
C ASP A 46 -16.33 -16.09 8.95
N PHE A 47 -16.45 -16.21 10.27
CA PHE A 47 -16.85 -17.44 10.94
C PHE A 47 -18.39 -17.57 10.97
N ARG A 48 -18.93 -18.53 10.24
CA ARG A 48 -20.37 -18.78 10.07
C ARG A 48 -20.98 -19.67 11.16
N THR A 49 -20.13 -20.29 11.96
CA THR A 49 -20.49 -21.02 13.19
C THR A 49 -19.41 -20.72 14.22
N GLY A 50 -19.57 -21.22 15.45
CA GLY A 50 -18.40 -21.43 16.31
C GLY A 50 -17.37 -22.26 15.54
N TRP A 51 -16.12 -21.82 15.55
CA TRP A 51 -15.01 -22.51 14.90
C TRP A 51 -13.87 -22.68 15.88
N GLY A 52 -13.18 -23.81 15.82
CA GLY A 52 -12.05 -24.07 16.70
C GLY A 52 -11.06 -25.06 16.11
N ARG A 53 -9.81 -24.95 16.56
CA ARG A 53 -8.74 -25.89 16.25
C ARG A 53 -7.89 -26.09 17.50
N GLY A 54 -7.52 -27.35 17.74
CA GLY A 54 -6.59 -27.71 18.82
C GLY A 54 -5.17 -27.23 18.56
N PRO A 55 -4.23 -27.53 19.47
CA PRO A 55 -2.83 -27.16 19.32
C PRO A 55 -2.18 -27.77 18.06
N GLY A 56 -1.19 -27.07 17.50
CA GLY A 56 -0.44 -27.55 16.35
C GLY A 56 0.56 -26.53 15.81
N ILE A 57 1.26 -26.91 14.75
CA ILE A 57 2.31 -26.12 14.12
C ILE A 57 1.82 -25.64 12.75
N HIS A 58 1.90 -24.33 12.52
CA HIS A 58 1.53 -23.71 11.26
C HIS A 58 2.65 -23.82 10.22
N HIS A 59 2.29 -24.09 8.96
CA HIS A 59 3.22 -24.16 7.83
C HIS A 59 3.61 -22.78 7.29
N ALA A 60 2.87 -21.73 7.66
CA ALA A 60 3.16 -20.33 7.37
C ALA A 60 3.19 -19.51 8.66
N THR A 61 3.91 -18.38 8.66
CA THR A 61 3.77 -17.39 9.72
C THR A 61 2.37 -16.82 9.61
N THR A 62 1.58 -16.95 10.68
CA THR A 62 0.15 -16.69 10.67
C THR A 62 -0.21 -15.54 11.62
N GLU A 63 -0.99 -14.58 11.14
CA GLU A 63 -1.51 -13.50 11.98
C GLU A 63 -3.03 -13.46 11.92
N PHE A 64 -3.67 -13.22 13.07
CA PHE A 64 -5.09 -12.89 13.17
C PHE A 64 -5.28 -11.53 13.81
N TYR A 65 -6.15 -10.71 13.23
CA TYR A 65 -6.63 -9.46 13.83
C TYR A 65 -8.16 -9.46 13.85
N VAL A 66 -8.75 -9.37 15.03
CA VAL A 66 -10.21 -9.39 15.21
C VAL A 66 -10.79 -8.03 14.83
N LEU A 67 -11.56 -7.99 13.74
CA LEU A 67 -12.32 -6.81 13.33
C LEU A 67 -13.59 -6.66 14.18
N ASP A 68 -14.28 -7.78 14.42
CA ASP A 68 -15.56 -7.84 15.11
C ASP A 68 -15.78 -9.25 15.68
N GLY A 69 -16.56 -9.38 16.77
CA GLY A 69 -16.74 -10.63 17.49
C GLY A 69 -15.59 -10.93 18.47
N SER A 70 -15.18 -12.20 18.58
CA SER A 70 -14.15 -12.59 19.55
C SER A 70 -13.40 -13.87 19.21
N MET A 71 -12.12 -13.87 19.55
CA MET A 71 -11.19 -14.99 19.51
C MET A 71 -10.84 -15.44 20.94
N THR A 72 -10.62 -16.73 21.15
CA THR A 72 -9.99 -17.24 22.38
C THR A 72 -8.76 -18.07 22.00
N TYR A 73 -7.60 -17.73 22.56
CA TYR A 73 -6.33 -18.42 22.34
C TYR A 73 -5.73 -18.82 23.69
N GLY A 74 -5.37 -20.09 23.88
CA GLY A 74 -4.83 -20.60 25.15
C GLY A 74 -5.69 -20.24 26.38
N GLY A 75 -7.02 -20.25 26.21
CA GLY A 75 -7.99 -19.87 27.25
C GLY A 75 -8.20 -18.37 27.47
N ARG A 76 -7.40 -17.48 26.85
CA ARG A 76 -7.58 -16.03 26.93
C ARG A 76 -8.50 -15.54 25.80
N ARG A 77 -9.63 -14.91 26.17
CA ARG A 77 -10.57 -14.31 25.22
C ARG A 77 -10.19 -12.86 24.89
N LEU A 78 -10.26 -12.51 23.60
CA LEU A 78 -10.02 -11.18 23.04
C LEU A 78 -11.18 -10.79 22.12
N GLY A 79 -11.64 -9.55 22.21
CA GLY A 79 -12.65 -8.97 21.33
C GLY A 79 -12.05 -8.30 20.09
N ALA A 80 -12.78 -7.35 19.51
CA ALA A 80 -12.26 -6.48 18.45
C ALA A 80 -10.95 -5.80 18.88
N GLY A 81 -9.97 -5.75 17.97
CA GLY A 81 -8.60 -5.34 18.27
C GLY A 81 -7.72 -6.44 18.88
N GLY A 82 -8.25 -7.63 19.13
CA GLY A 82 -7.44 -8.79 19.50
C GLY A 82 -6.49 -9.16 18.36
N TYR A 83 -5.20 -9.28 18.68
CA TYR A 83 -4.15 -9.62 17.73
C TYR A 83 -3.40 -10.88 18.18
N LEU A 84 -3.14 -11.79 17.25
CA LEU A 84 -2.41 -13.04 17.46
C LEU A 84 -1.39 -13.23 16.34
N TYR A 85 -0.13 -13.41 16.70
CA TYR A 85 0.98 -13.77 15.81
C TYR A 85 1.45 -15.18 16.14
N LEU A 86 1.51 -16.06 15.15
CA LEU A 86 1.90 -17.46 15.25
C LEU A 86 3.04 -17.71 14.25
N PRO A 87 4.31 -17.72 14.71
CA PRO A 87 5.43 -17.92 13.80
C PRO A 87 5.41 -19.31 13.16
N LYS A 88 5.83 -19.40 11.89
CA LYS A 88 6.00 -20.68 11.19
C LYS A 88 6.87 -21.64 12.00
N GLY A 89 6.44 -22.90 12.11
CA GLY A 89 7.25 -23.94 12.76
C GLY A 89 7.27 -23.88 14.30
N VAL A 90 6.51 -22.97 14.92
CA VAL A 90 6.38 -22.88 16.39
C VAL A 90 5.06 -23.52 16.84
N PRO A 91 5.06 -24.42 17.85
CA PRO A 91 3.82 -24.94 18.44
C PRO A 91 2.91 -23.81 18.93
N ALA A 92 1.70 -23.77 18.39
CA ALA A 92 0.63 -22.87 18.76
C ALA A 92 -0.44 -23.60 19.56
N ASP A 93 -1.03 -22.91 20.52
CA ASP A 93 -2.09 -23.46 21.37
C ASP A 93 -3.43 -23.48 20.63
N ALA A 94 -4.43 -24.08 21.25
CA ALA A 94 -5.79 -24.10 20.75
C ALA A 94 -6.33 -22.68 20.54
N VAL A 95 -6.99 -22.49 19.40
CA VAL A 95 -7.64 -21.25 19.02
C VAL A 95 -9.10 -21.50 18.68
N THR A 96 -9.98 -20.62 19.12
CA THR A 96 -11.41 -20.66 18.80
C THR A 96 -11.92 -19.28 18.44
N PHE A 97 -12.92 -19.24 17.57
CA PHE A 97 -13.63 -18.02 17.18
C PHE A 97 -15.12 -18.22 17.40
N ALA A 98 -15.77 -17.22 17.99
CA ALA A 98 -17.22 -17.24 18.17
C ALA A 98 -17.92 -17.11 16.81
N GLU A 99 -19.14 -17.66 16.70
CA GLU A 99 -19.98 -17.44 15.52
C GLU A 99 -20.19 -15.95 15.25
N GLY A 100 -20.10 -15.54 13.98
CA GLY A 100 -20.23 -14.16 13.55
C GLY A 100 -18.94 -13.34 13.66
N THR A 101 -17.86 -13.92 14.21
CA THR A 101 -16.55 -13.24 14.28
C THR A 101 -16.01 -12.97 12.88
N ARG A 102 -15.41 -11.79 12.70
CA ARG A 102 -14.72 -11.36 11.48
C ARG A 102 -13.28 -11.02 11.82
N VAL A 103 -12.36 -11.53 11.02
CA VAL A 103 -10.92 -11.30 11.23
C VAL A 103 -10.22 -10.96 9.93
N LEU A 104 -9.15 -10.19 10.03
CA LEU A 104 -8.07 -10.25 9.05
C LEU A 104 -7.18 -11.44 9.41
N HIS A 105 -6.79 -12.20 8.41
CA HIS A 105 -5.95 -13.38 8.54
C HIS A 105 -4.83 -13.28 7.51
N TYR A 106 -3.59 -13.28 7.98
CA TYR A 106 -2.40 -13.22 7.13
C TYR A 106 -1.61 -14.51 7.24
N ARG A 107 -1.06 -14.96 6.12
CA ARG A 107 -0.12 -16.08 6.02
C ARG A 107 1.09 -15.62 5.23
N GLU A 108 2.29 -15.80 5.76
CA GLU A 108 3.54 -15.48 5.06
C GLU A 108 4.47 -16.68 5.03
N TYR A 109 5.15 -16.84 3.89
CA TYR A 109 6.21 -17.84 3.66
C TYR A 109 5.74 -19.29 3.79
N GLY A 110 4.48 -19.58 3.44
CA GLY A 110 3.94 -20.93 3.46
C GLY A 110 2.44 -21.00 3.14
N ASP A 111 1.97 -22.23 2.97
CA ASP A 111 0.58 -22.53 2.62
C ASP A 111 -0.34 -22.65 3.85
N ALA A 112 -1.57 -23.14 3.62
CA ALA A 112 -2.59 -23.36 4.65
C ALA A 112 -2.32 -24.53 5.60
N GLY A 113 -1.18 -25.23 5.45
CA GLY A 113 -0.86 -26.45 6.16
C GLY A 113 -0.78 -26.27 7.67
N PHE A 114 -1.11 -27.35 8.38
CA PHE A 114 -1.14 -27.39 9.82
C PHE A 114 -0.89 -28.81 10.31
N ASP A 115 0.08 -28.96 11.22
CA ASP A 115 0.43 -30.23 11.85
C ASP A 115 -0.10 -30.24 13.29
N PRO A 116 -1.16 -31.01 13.61
CA PRO A 116 -1.65 -31.14 14.97
C PRO A 116 -0.59 -31.70 15.91
N VAL A 117 -0.56 -31.20 17.15
CA VAL A 117 0.33 -31.72 18.20
C VAL A 117 -0.45 -31.98 19.49
N ASP A 118 0.05 -32.89 20.31
CA ASP A 118 -0.59 -33.25 21.58
C ASP A 118 -0.41 -32.17 22.67
N SER A 119 0.70 -31.42 22.63
CA SER A 119 0.98 -30.32 23.55
C SER A 119 1.96 -29.29 22.98
N LEU A 120 2.08 -28.14 23.66
CA LEU A 120 3.06 -27.10 23.33
C LEU A 120 4.52 -27.51 23.57
N ASP A 121 4.77 -28.68 24.18
CA ASP A 121 6.12 -29.24 24.37
C ASP A 121 6.66 -29.89 23.09
N ALA A 122 5.83 -29.97 22.03
CA ALA A 122 6.26 -30.45 20.73
C ALA A 122 7.50 -29.68 20.24
N PRO A 123 8.45 -30.35 19.57
CA PRO A 123 9.63 -29.67 19.08
C PRO A 123 9.24 -28.65 18.00
N ARG A 124 9.85 -27.47 18.06
CA ARG A 124 9.83 -26.51 16.96
C ARG A 124 10.50 -27.10 15.74
N TRP A 125 10.11 -26.64 14.55
CA TRP A 125 10.85 -26.95 13.33
C TRP A 125 12.24 -26.31 13.35
N ASP A 126 13.18 -26.93 12.64
CA ASP A 126 14.52 -26.37 12.47
C ASP A 126 14.46 -24.98 11.81
N GLY A 127 15.15 -24.02 12.41
CA GLY A 127 15.18 -22.64 11.92
C GLY A 127 13.94 -21.80 12.24
N ALA A 128 12.94 -22.34 12.96
CA ALA A 128 11.84 -21.54 13.49
C ALA A 128 12.36 -20.46 14.46
N ARG A 129 11.83 -19.25 14.34
CA ARG A 129 12.23 -18.08 15.13
C ARG A 129 11.03 -17.50 15.86
N GLU A 130 11.32 -16.60 16.79
CA GLU A 130 10.34 -15.81 17.54
C GLU A 130 9.39 -16.66 18.41
N ASP A 131 8.48 -15.99 19.09
CA ASP A 131 7.50 -16.59 19.98
C ASP A 131 6.10 -16.13 19.57
N VAL A 132 5.08 -16.86 20.02
CA VAL A 132 3.69 -16.46 19.85
C VAL A 132 3.43 -15.13 20.58
N ILE A 133 2.79 -14.18 19.88
CA ILE A 133 2.39 -12.89 20.46
C ILE A 133 0.88 -12.82 20.54
N VAL A 134 0.35 -12.39 21.70
CA VAL A 134 -1.09 -12.26 21.98
C VAL A 134 -1.38 -10.89 22.59
N LEU A 135 -1.94 -9.98 21.79
CA LEU A 135 -2.16 -8.58 22.20
C LEU A 135 -3.64 -8.22 22.21
N ASP A 136 -4.00 -7.34 23.14
CA ASP A 136 -5.22 -6.56 23.09
C ASP A 136 -4.84 -5.15 22.61
N SER A 137 -4.96 -4.90 21.30
CA SER A 137 -4.53 -3.62 20.73
C SER A 137 -5.44 -2.46 21.14
N ALA A 138 -6.68 -2.73 21.57
CA ALA A 138 -7.57 -1.71 22.09
C ALA A 138 -7.09 -1.17 23.45
N ALA A 139 -6.46 -2.03 24.25
CA ALA A 139 -5.86 -1.66 25.54
C ALA A 139 -4.47 -1.00 25.42
N MET A 140 -3.84 -1.04 24.24
CA MET A 140 -2.54 -0.40 24.01
C MET A 140 -2.67 1.12 23.90
N SER A 141 -1.63 1.84 24.33
CA SER A 141 -1.48 3.27 24.08
C SER A 141 -1.05 3.52 22.64
N TRP A 142 -1.42 4.69 22.11
CA TRP A 142 -0.91 5.19 20.83
C TRP A 142 0.38 5.97 21.07
N ASP A 143 1.41 5.66 20.31
CA ASP A 143 2.66 6.44 20.30
C ASP A 143 2.64 7.42 19.13
N ALA A 144 3.05 8.67 19.34
CA ALA A 144 3.25 9.59 18.23
C ALA A 144 4.42 9.09 17.37
N VAL A 145 4.28 9.14 16.04
CA VAL A 145 5.36 8.73 15.13
C VAL A 145 6.55 9.69 15.32
N PRO A 146 7.74 9.20 15.73
CA PRO A 146 8.84 10.05 16.20
C PRO A 146 9.70 10.64 15.07
N ASN A 147 9.44 10.33 13.80
CA ASN A 147 10.37 10.63 12.71
C ASN A 147 10.22 12.05 12.14
N PRO A 148 11.34 12.76 11.87
CA PRO A 148 11.35 13.95 11.04
C PRO A 148 10.97 13.59 9.60
N GLY A 149 9.95 14.23 9.04
CA GLY A 149 9.48 13.95 7.69
C GLY A 149 7.99 14.23 7.50
N PRO A 150 7.09 13.35 7.97
CA PRO A 150 5.65 13.57 7.90
C PRO A 150 5.18 14.72 8.81
N MET A 151 4.05 15.35 8.45
CA MET A 151 3.39 16.31 9.35
C MET A 151 3.05 15.61 10.67
N PRO A 152 3.19 16.27 11.84
CA PRO A 152 2.67 15.75 13.10
C PRO A 152 1.19 15.37 13.00
N GLY A 153 0.78 14.30 13.69
CA GLY A 153 -0.61 13.81 13.66
C GLY A 153 -0.77 12.36 13.21
N LEU A 154 0.34 11.66 12.94
CA LEU A 154 0.36 10.20 12.82
C LEU A 154 0.70 9.55 14.16
N PHE A 155 -0.04 8.49 14.47
CA PHE A 155 0.15 7.67 15.65
C PHE A 155 0.31 6.20 15.28
N ILE A 156 1.08 5.45 16.05
CA ILE A 156 1.43 4.06 15.78
C ILE A 156 1.20 3.17 17.01
N LYS A 157 0.82 1.92 16.75
CA LYS A 157 0.91 0.80 17.69
C LYS A 157 1.62 -0.34 16.98
N TYR A 158 2.82 -0.69 17.43
CA TYR A 158 3.53 -1.86 16.93
C TYR A 158 2.91 -3.13 17.52
N LEU A 159 2.40 -4.02 16.65
CA LEU A 159 1.80 -5.30 17.07
C LEU A 159 2.81 -6.44 16.98
N HIS A 160 3.67 -6.40 15.96
CA HIS A 160 4.77 -7.33 15.75
C HIS A 160 5.90 -6.62 14.99
N VAL A 161 7.15 -6.91 15.36
CA VAL A 161 8.36 -6.46 14.67
C VAL A 161 9.34 -7.63 14.66
N ASP A 162 9.67 -8.15 13.49
CA ASP A 162 10.74 -9.13 13.30
C ASP A 162 12.10 -8.41 13.40
N PRO A 163 12.92 -8.71 14.42
CA PRO A 163 14.20 -8.03 14.64
C PRO A 163 15.28 -8.40 13.61
N VAL A 164 15.07 -9.44 12.80
CA VAL A 164 16.04 -9.92 11.79
C VAL A 164 15.73 -9.34 10.43
N THR A 165 14.48 -9.42 9.98
CA THR A 165 14.08 -8.96 8.65
C THR A 165 13.64 -7.50 8.63
N GLY A 166 13.22 -6.98 9.79
CA GLY A 166 12.55 -5.68 9.87
C GLY A 166 11.10 -5.74 9.36
N PHE A 167 10.52 -6.93 9.17
CA PHE A 167 9.08 -7.11 8.93
C PHE A 167 8.28 -6.61 10.12
N TYR A 168 7.16 -5.94 9.91
CA TYR A 168 6.32 -5.49 11.03
C TYR A 168 4.86 -5.28 10.65
N THR A 169 4.00 -5.60 11.62
CA THR A 169 2.57 -5.32 11.62
C THR A 169 2.27 -4.24 12.64
N ARG A 170 1.48 -3.24 12.24
CA ARG A 170 1.15 -2.08 13.08
C ARG A 170 -0.26 -1.59 12.83
N LEU A 171 -0.82 -0.93 13.84
CA LEU A 171 -1.90 0.02 13.59
C LEU A 171 -1.30 1.40 13.36
N VAL A 172 -1.77 2.10 12.34
CA VAL A 172 -1.43 3.50 12.07
C VAL A 172 -2.71 4.31 12.09
N HIS A 173 -2.71 5.40 12.86
CA HIS A 173 -3.82 6.35 12.91
C HIS A 173 -3.37 7.72 12.44
N ALA A 174 -4.01 8.23 11.40
CA ALA A 174 -3.96 9.62 11.00
C ALA A 174 -5.11 10.37 11.68
N GLN A 175 -4.79 11.35 12.53
CA GLN A 175 -5.80 12.22 13.13
C GLN A 175 -6.61 12.94 12.04
N GLU A 176 -7.81 13.41 12.36
CA GLU A 176 -8.62 14.23 11.44
C GLU A 176 -7.81 15.45 10.94
N GLY A 177 -7.84 15.67 9.61
CA GLY A 177 -7.16 16.78 8.96
C GLY A 177 -5.64 16.61 8.81
N TRP A 178 -5.09 15.43 9.09
CA TRP A 178 -3.71 15.13 8.75
C TRP A 178 -3.54 15.04 7.24
N ALA A 179 -2.47 15.64 6.71
CA ALA A 179 -2.18 15.61 5.29
C ALA A 179 -0.68 15.51 4.95
N ASP A 180 -0.37 14.82 3.84
CA ASP A 180 0.96 14.80 3.23
C ASP A 180 0.88 15.18 1.74
N HIS A 181 1.48 16.33 1.43
CA HIS A 181 1.53 16.89 0.08
C HIS A 181 2.64 16.30 -0.79
N ARG A 182 3.36 15.26 -0.34
CA ARG A 182 4.40 14.59 -1.14
C ARG A 182 3.93 13.24 -1.63
N LEU A 183 4.53 12.76 -2.72
CA LEU A 183 4.35 11.40 -3.20
C LEU A 183 5.43 10.50 -2.60
N ALA A 184 5.01 9.65 -1.68
CA ALA A 184 5.87 8.69 -1.01
C ALA A 184 6.04 7.41 -1.84
N HIS A 185 7.19 6.76 -1.66
CA HIS A 185 7.48 5.40 -2.10
C HIS A 185 8.59 4.81 -1.22
N HIS A 186 8.65 3.48 -1.11
CA HIS A 186 9.46 2.79 -0.09
C HIS A 186 10.27 1.62 -0.67
N PRO A 187 11.37 1.19 -0.01
CA PRO A 187 12.16 0.01 -0.41
C PRO A 187 11.46 -1.33 -0.11
N CYS A 188 10.43 -1.33 0.72
CA CYS A 188 9.64 -2.49 1.13
C CYS A 188 8.25 -2.46 0.49
N TYR A 189 7.53 -3.59 0.53
CA TYR A 189 6.09 -3.52 0.27
C TYR A 189 5.38 -2.80 1.40
N GLU A 190 4.24 -2.22 1.07
CA GLU A 190 3.29 -1.72 2.05
C GLU A 190 1.90 -2.28 1.75
N GLU A 191 1.24 -2.89 2.72
CA GLU A 191 -0.17 -3.26 2.61
C GLU A 191 -0.97 -2.75 3.78
N ALA A 192 -2.23 -2.42 3.53
CA ALA A 192 -3.11 -1.98 4.59
C ALA A 192 -4.57 -2.34 4.35
N TYR A 193 -5.27 -2.56 5.46
CA TYR A 193 -6.73 -2.64 5.51
C TYR A 193 -7.26 -1.52 6.40
N THR A 194 -8.22 -0.75 5.90
CA THR A 194 -8.81 0.37 6.64
C THR A 194 -9.81 -0.14 7.68
N VAL A 195 -9.53 0.11 8.96
CA VAL A 195 -10.33 -0.36 10.11
C VAL A 195 -11.15 0.74 10.77
N GLN A 196 -10.88 2.01 10.47
CA GLN A 196 -11.67 3.15 10.94
C GLN A 196 -11.54 4.33 9.97
N GLY A 197 -12.62 5.10 9.84
CA GLY A 197 -12.59 6.41 9.19
C GLY A 197 -12.32 6.32 7.69
N LEU A 198 -11.77 7.40 7.13
CA LEU A 198 -11.44 7.45 5.72
C LEU A 198 -10.35 8.47 5.37
N MET A 199 -9.59 8.17 4.32
CA MET A 199 -8.53 9.03 3.78
C MET A 199 -8.72 9.19 2.27
N GLU A 200 -8.59 10.40 1.78
CA GLU A 200 -8.48 10.68 0.36
C GLU A 200 -7.04 10.69 -0.10
N TYR A 201 -6.84 10.23 -1.33
CA TYR A 201 -5.55 10.31 -1.99
C TYR A 201 -5.68 10.31 -3.53
N ASN A 202 -4.56 10.41 -4.26
CA ASN A 202 -4.57 10.67 -5.70
C ASN A 202 -5.34 9.64 -6.54
N PHE A 203 -5.56 8.45 -5.99
CA PHE A 203 -6.18 7.35 -6.71
C PHE A 203 -7.54 6.93 -6.12
N GLY A 204 -8.09 7.72 -5.19
CA GLY A 204 -9.45 7.52 -4.67
C GLY A 204 -9.57 7.76 -3.17
N THR A 205 -10.52 7.06 -2.55
CA THR A 205 -10.78 7.12 -1.11
C THR A 205 -10.51 5.75 -0.51
N LEU A 206 -9.71 5.71 0.55
CA LEU A 206 -9.58 4.57 1.44
C LEU A 206 -10.63 4.72 2.54
N ASP A 207 -11.74 3.97 2.46
CA ASP A 207 -12.78 3.92 3.48
C ASP A 207 -12.79 2.57 4.21
N LEU A 208 -13.57 2.47 5.29
CA LEU A 208 -13.70 1.22 6.08
C LEU A 208 -13.94 0.01 5.17
N GLY A 209 -13.06 -0.98 5.25
CA GLY A 209 -13.11 -2.18 4.42
C GLY A 209 -12.29 -2.12 3.13
N THR A 210 -11.64 -0.99 2.83
CA THR A 210 -10.73 -0.86 1.70
C THR A 210 -9.37 -1.49 2.01
N TYR A 211 -8.85 -2.25 1.06
CA TYR A 211 -7.55 -2.92 1.10
C TYR A 211 -6.63 -2.48 -0.05
N PHE A 212 -5.33 -2.43 0.23
CA PHE A 212 -4.27 -2.30 -0.77
C PHE A 212 -3.07 -3.19 -0.43
N PHE A 213 -2.31 -3.57 -1.46
CA PHE A 213 -1.00 -4.20 -1.39
C PHE A 213 -0.10 -3.54 -2.42
N ARG A 214 0.87 -2.73 -1.98
CA ARG A 214 1.82 -1.99 -2.80
C ARG A 214 3.19 -2.66 -2.76
N PRO A 215 3.62 -3.29 -3.85
CA PRO A 215 5.02 -3.68 -4.04
C PRO A 215 6.00 -2.53 -3.77
N ALA A 216 7.26 -2.88 -3.50
CA ALA A 216 8.31 -1.89 -3.29
C ALA A 216 8.37 -0.87 -4.45
N ARG A 217 8.60 0.41 -4.11
CA ARG A 217 8.72 1.56 -5.02
C ARG A 217 7.43 2.03 -5.70
N VAL A 218 6.28 1.45 -5.37
CA VAL A 218 4.99 1.96 -5.85
C VAL A 218 4.71 3.33 -5.22
N LYS A 219 4.56 4.36 -6.07
CA LYS A 219 4.23 5.72 -5.63
C LYS A 219 2.81 5.81 -5.11
N HIS A 220 2.65 6.54 -4.02
CA HIS A 220 1.34 6.79 -3.43
C HIS A 220 1.35 8.09 -2.61
N GLY A 221 0.17 8.53 -2.24
CA GLY A 221 -0.11 9.91 -1.81
C GLY A 221 -0.85 10.62 -2.94
N HIS A 222 -1.07 11.93 -2.85
CA HIS A 222 -1.03 12.77 -1.65
C HIS A 222 -2.13 12.35 -0.70
N PHE A 223 -1.97 12.58 0.59
CA PHE A 223 -2.92 12.08 1.58
C PHE A 223 -3.63 13.18 2.32
N THR A 224 -4.92 12.98 2.58
CA THR A 224 -5.69 13.78 3.54
C THR A 224 -6.67 12.89 4.29
N SER A 225 -6.59 12.86 5.61
CA SER A 225 -7.58 12.20 6.47
C SER A 225 -8.78 13.11 6.70
N LEU A 226 -9.99 12.54 6.56
CA LEU A 226 -11.24 13.28 6.72
C LEU A 226 -11.81 13.12 8.14
N ALA A 227 -13.08 13.51 8.33
CA ALA A 227 -13.75 13.53 9.63
C ALA A 227 -13.60 12.21 10.42
N GLY A 228 -13.15 12.30 11.67
CA GLY A 228 -12.84 11.17 12.55
C GLY A 228 -11.46 10.53 12.32
N GLY A 229 -10.65 11.09 11.42
CA GLY A 229 -9.35 10.55 11.03
C GLY A 229 -9.47 9.26 10.22
N ALA A 230 -8.37 8.52 10.14
CA ALA A 230 -8.34 7.20 9.51
C ALA A 230 -7.37 6.28 10.21
N THR A 231 -7.73 5.00 10.34
CA THR A 231 -6.89 3.98 10.97
C THR A 231 -6.77 2.77 10.07
N TRP A 232 -5.55 2.25 9.95
CA TRP A 232 -5.25 1.04 9.20
C TRP A 232 -4.55 0.01 10.05
N LEU A 233 -4.84 -1.27 9.80
CA LEU A 233 -3.87 -2.33 10.06
C LEU A 233 -2.94 -2.40 8.86
N LEU A 234 -1.65 -2.16 9.08
CA LEU A 234 -0.67 -1.93 8.04
C LEU A 234 0.55 -2.83 8.26
N ARG A 235 1.05 -3.45 7.19
CA ARG A 235 2.20 -4.38 7.21
C ARG A 235 3.24 -3.96 6.18
N SER A 236 4.50 -4.17 6.53
CA SER A 236 5.65 -3.93 5.64
C SER A 236 6.69 -5.01 5.88
N ASP A 237 7.30 -5.54 4.82
CA ASP A 237 8.34 -6.58 4.91
C ASP A 237 9.76 -6.06 5.14
N GLY A 238 9.88 -4.80 5.54
CA GLY A 238 11.13 -4.15 5.87
C GLY A 238 10.88 -2.72 6.32
N GLU A 239 11.90 -2.09 6.89
CA GLU A 239 11.82 -0.73 7.43
C GLU A 239 11.26 0.26 6.39
N LEU A 240 10.20 0.99 6.76
CA LEU A 240 9.53 1.91 5.84
C LEU A 240 10.27 3.25 5.82
N TYR A 241 11.24 3.32 4.92
CA TYR A 241 11.93 4.56 4.62
C TYR A 241 11.18 5.35 3.55
N ASN A 242 10.83 6.61 3.86
CA ASN A 242 10.08 7.46 2.94
C ASN A 242 11.00 8.11 1.90
N TRP A 243 10.88 7.69 0.65
CA TRP A 243 11.41 8.44 -0.49
C TRP A 243 10.31 9.28 -1.11
N TYR A 244 10.65 10.48 -1.56
CA TYR A 244 9.68 11.40 -2.13
C TYR A 244 9.98 11.69 -3.60
N THR A 245 8.93 11.72 -4.41
CA THR A 245 8.98 12.26 -5.77
C THR A 245 8.32 13.63 -5.78
N GLU A 246 8.96 14.59 -6.45
CA GLU A 246 8.42 15.93 -6.69
C GLU A 246 8.35 16.22 -8.19
N ASN A 247 7.48 17.16 -8.59
CA ASN A 247 7.26 17.55 -9.99
C ASN A 247 6.93 16.37 -10.91
N GLU A 248 6.25 15.37 -10.39
CA GLU A 248 5.83 14.22 -11.16
C GLU A 248 4.85 14.63 -12.27
N TRP A 249 4.96 13.93 -13.39
CA TRP A 249 3.97 14.00 -14.42
C TRP A 249 3.95 12.67 -15.17
N VAL A 250 2.74 12.22 -15.50
CA VAL A 250 2.48 11.15 -16.45
C VAL A 250 1.36 11.65 -17.32
N ARG A 251 1.49 11.47 -18.63
CA ARG A 251 0.36 11.61 -19.56
C ARG A 251 0.37 10.43 -20.51
N TRP A 252 -0.79 9.80 -20.65
CA TRP A 252 -1.04 8.73 -21.58
C TRP A 252 -2.26 9.07 -22.43
N GLY A 253 -2.28 8.66 -23.69
CA GLY A 253 -3.39 8.93 -24.57
C GLY A 253 -3.28 8.19 -25.90
N GLY A 254 -4.33 8.29 -26.70
CA GLY A 254 -4.38 7.62 -28.00
C GLY A 254 -5.69 7.86 -28.74
N GLU A 255 -5.92 7.03 -29.75
CA GLU A 255 -7.15 6.98 -30.54
C GLU A 255 -7.78 5.60 -30.37
N SER A 256 -8.92 5.52 -29.68
CA SER A 256 -9.69 4.28 -29.60
C SER A 256 -10.42 4.06 -30.92
N VAL A 257 -10.19 2.91 -31.55
CA VAL A 257 -10.71 2.58 -32.89
C VAL A 257 -11.96 1.69 -32.85
N ASN A 258 -12.34 1.20 -31.67
CA ASN A 258 -13.46 0.28 -31.43
C ASN A 258 -14.34 0.70 -30.24
N TRP A 259 -14.15 1.92 -29.71
CA TRP A 259 -14.90 2.46 -28.58
C TRP A 259 -15.48 3.84 -28.95
N GLY A 260 -16.81 3.93 -28.92
CA GLY A 260 -17.59 5.14 -29.22
C GLY A 260 -18.96 4.81 -29.83
N PRO A 261 -19.92 5.76 -29.88
CA PRO A 261 -21.16 5.57 -30.63
C PRO A 261 -20.87 5.46 -32.15
N GLY A 262 -21.15 4.30 -32.75
CA GLY A 262 -20.98 4.04 -34.20
C GLY A 262 -19.61 3.46 -34.60
N GLU A 263 -19.21 3.62 -35.87
CA GLU A 263 -17.83 3.35 -36.36
C GLU A 263 -16.84 4.47 -35.95
N GLY A 264 -17.02 5.02 -34.75
CA GLY A 264 -16.36 6.25 -34.32
C GLY A 264 -14.98 5.97 -33.73
N ARG A 265 -13.95 6.59 -34.30
CA ARG A 265 -12.67 6.78 -33.62
C ARG A 265 -12.84 7.87 -32.55
N MET A 266 -12.33 7.65 -31.34
CA MET A 266 -12.32 8.64 -30.28
C MET A 266 -10.90 8.89 -29.82
N ARG A 267 -10.47 10.16 -29.84
CA ARG A 267 -9.19 10.57 -29.26
C ARG A 267 -9.37 10.87 -27.79
N PHE A 268 -8.42 10.42 -26.98
CA PHE A 268 -8.41 10.68 -25.55
C PHE A 268 -6.99 10.87 -25.04
N SER A 269 -6.86 11.58 -23.94
CA SER A 269 -5.66 11.62 -23.12
C SER A 269 -6.06 11.79 -21.66
N GLN A 270 -5.23 11.28 -20.77
CA GLN A 270 -5.34 11.38 -19.32
C GLN A 270 -3.96 11.64 -18.75
N SER A 271 -3.91 12.25 -17.58
CA SER A 271 -2.66 12.59 -16.92
C SER A 271 -2.79 12.49 -15.40
N ALA A 272 -1.66 12.44 -14.72
CA ALA A 272 -1.61 12.57 -13.26
C ALA A 272 -2.26 13.89 -12.77
N HIS A 273 -2.33 14.93 -13.63
CA HIS A 273 -3.06 16.16 -13.34
C HIS A 273 -4.58 15.92 -13.38
N ASP A 274 -5.09 15.26 -14.41
CA ASP A 274 -6.52 14.95 -14.53
C ASP A 274 -6.99 14.06 -13.36
N LEU A 275 -6.19 13.04 -13.03
CA LEU A 275 -6.36 12.13 -11.89
C LEU A 275 -6.34 12.82 -10.54
N GLY A 276 -5.38 13.75 -10.37
CA GLY A 276 -5.11 14.42 -9.11
C GLY A 276 -6.23 15.34 -8.63
N ARG A 277 -7.22 15.66 -9.48
CA ARG A 277 -8.39 16.45 -9.06
C ARG A 277 -9.19 15.77 -7.95
N GLY A 278 -9.05 14.46 -7.81
CA GLY A 278 -9.69 13.68 -6.74
C GLY A 278 -11.21 13.64 -6.86
N SER A 279 -11.87 13.23 -5.78
CA SER A 279 -13.33 13.16 -5.74
C SER A 279 -13.93 14.57 -5.63
N THR A 280 -15.20 14.72 -6.02
CA THR A 280 -15.98 15.95 -5.79
C THR A 280 -16.08 16.40 -4.31
N ARG A 281 -15.57 15.60 -3.36
CA ARG A 281 -15.52 15.93 -1.93
C ARG A 281 -14.26 16.70 -1.53
N ARG A 282 -13.25 16.81 -2.41
CA ARG A 282 -12.13 17.72 -2.21
C ARG A 282 -12.62 19.15 -2.33
N ASP A 283 -12.78 19.80 -1.18
CA ASP A 283 -13.19 21.19 -1.07
C ASP A 283 -11.96 22.10 -0.81
N ASP A 284 -12.22 23.38 -0.57
CA ASP A 284 -11.16 24.33 -0.23
C ASP A 284 -10.42 23.94 1.06
N HIS A 285 -11.04 23.16 1.94
CA HIS A 285 -10.45 22.73 3.20
C HIS A 285 -9.35 21.69 2.99
N ASP A 286 -9.54 20.69 2.12
CA ASP A 286 -8.48 19.74 1.73
C ASP A 286 -7.24 20.47 1.20
N ARG A 287 -7.45 21.50 0.38
CA ARG A 287 -6.37 22.33 -0.16
C ARG A 287 -5.63 23.09 0.94
N GLU A 288 -6.33 23.59 1.96
CA GLU A 288 -5.71 24.24 3.11
C GLU A 288 -4.80 23.26 3.87
N LEU A 289 -5.24 22.02 4.07
CA LEU A 289 -4.47 20.99 4.77
C LEU A 289 -3.19 20.60 4.01
N LEU A 290 -3.27 20.38 2.70
CA LEU A 290 -2.09 20.09 1.87
C LEU A 290 -1.12 21.29 1.84
N ASN A 291 -1.62 22.52 1.80
CA ASN A 291 -0.77 23.72 1.89
C ASN A 291 -0.10 23.85 3.26
N ALA A 292 -0.78 23.49 4.35
CA ALA A 292 -0.17 23.43 5.68
C ALA A 292 0.95 22.39 5.73
N SER A 293 0.79 21.25 5.07
CA SER A 293 1.82 20.22 4.92
C SER A 293 3.06 20.74 4.20
N LEU A 294 2.86 21.48 3.11
CA LEU A 294 3.93 22.13 2.35
C LEU A 294 4.66 23.18 3.20
N ALA A 295 3.92 24.02 3.92
CA ALA A 295 4.52 25.04 4.78
C ALA A 295 5.41 24.40 5.87
N TYR A 296 4.93 23.33 6.50
CA TYR A 296 5.70 22.59 7.50
C TYR A 296 6.99 21.98 6.92
N ALA A 297 6.93 21.37 5.73
CA ALA A 297 8.13 20.82 5.08
C ALA A 297 9.19 21.91 4.81
N ARG A 298 8.77 23.10 4.38
CA ARG A 298 9.66 24.25 4.18
C ARG A 298 10.30 24.74 5.47
N GLU A 299 9.56 24.74 6.58
CA GLU A 299 10.11 25.05 7.91
C GLU A 299 11.20 24.06 8.34
N GLN A 300 11.10 22.80 7.89
CA GLN A 300 12.12 21.77 8.09
C GLN A 300 13.29 21.85 7.09
N GLY A 301 13.33 22.88 6.23
CA GLY A 301 14.41 23.12 5.28
C GLY A 301 14.23 22.48 3.90
N ALA A 302 13.03 22.00 3.57
CA ALA A 302 12.74 21.51 2.22
C ALA A 302 12.87 22.65 1.20
N THR A 303 13.68 22.44 0.15
CA THR A 303 13.92 23.40 -0.92
C THR A 303 12.95 23.16 -2.07
N ASP A 304 11.65 23.20 -1.79
CA ASP A 304 10.67 22.75 -2.78
C ASP A 304 10.62 23.70 -3.97
N SER A 305 10.57 23.11 -5.17
CA SER A 305 10.10 23.80 -6.37
C SER A 305 8.65 24.30 -6.20
N GLY A 306 8.17 25.16 -7.10
CA GLY A 306 6.77 25.63 -7.05
C GLY A 306 5.78 24.47 -7.05
N TRP A 307 5.16 24.20 -5.90
CA TRP A 307 4.16 23.14 -5.73
C TRP A 307 2.74 23.69 -5.95
N PHE A 308 1.89 22.88 -6.56
CA PHE A 308 0.46 23.09 -6.64
C PHE A 308 -0.25 21.81 -6.18
N PRO A 309 -1.42 21.92 -5.56
CA PRO A 309 -2.25 20.75 -5.31
C PRO A 309 -2.45 19.94 -6.60
N PRO A 310 -2.50 18.61 -6.52
CA PRO A 310 -2.72 17.75 -7.67
C PRO A 310 -3.97 18.16 -8.44
N GLY A 311 -3.89 18.13 -9.78
CA GLY A 311 -4.97 18.59 -10.65
C GLY A 311 -5.27 20.09 -10.63
N HIS A 312 -4.48 20.87 -9.89
CA HIS A 312 -4.56 22.32 -9.83
C HIS A 312 -3.27 22.96 -10.35
N GLY A 313 -3.37 24.21 -10.80
CA GLY A 313 -2.24 24.92 -11.41
C GLY A 313 -1.87 24.37 -12.80
N PRO A 314 -0.66 24.69 -13.30
CA PRO A 314 -0.22 24.27 -14.63
C PRO A 314 -0.07 22.75 -14.74
N ASP A 315 -0.63 22.17 -15.81
CA ASP A 315 -0.42 20.77 -16.14
C ASP A 315 1.04 20.53 -16.53
N ARG A 316 1.79 19.91 -15.61
CA ARG A 316 3.21 19.60 -15.77
C ARG A 316 3.49 18.70 -16.99
N SER A 317 2.56 17.83 -17.35
CA SER A 317 2.72 16.98 -18.53
C SER A 317 2.59 17.76 -19.83
N LEU A 318 1.71 18.77 -19.92
CA LEU A 318 1.67 19.68 -21.09
C LEU A 318 2.94 20.51 -21.18
N LEU A 319 3.45 21.02 -20.06
CA LEU A 319 4.69 21.78 -20.03
C LEU A 319 5.88 20.95 -20.50
N ALA A 320 5.96 19.68 -20.08
CA ALA A 320 6.98 18.75 -20.54
C ALA A 320 6.87 18.51 -22.06
N VAL A 321 5.68 18.23 -22.58
CA VAL A 321 5.46 18.06 -24.02
C VAL A 321 5.84 19.32 -24.81
N ALA A 322 5.43 20.50 -24.35
CA ALA A 322 5.75 21.77 -25.02
C ALA A 322 7.27 22.00 -25.08
N LYS A 323 7.99 21.80 -23.97
CA LYS A 323 9.45 21.88 -23.93
C LYS A 323 10.12 20.88 -24.87
N ALA A 324 9.60 19.65 -24.94
CA ALA A 324 10.11 18.62 -25.86
C ALA A 324 9.92 19.03 -27.33
N MET A 325 8.75 19.59 -27.67
CA MET A 325 8.48 20.08 -29.02
C MET A 325 9.37 21.28 -29.37
N ASP A 326 9.60 22.21 -28.45
CA ASP A 326 10.49 23.35 -28.67
C ASP A 326 11.94 22.92 -28.85
N ALA A 327 12.44 21.99 -28.02
CA ALA A 327 13.75 21.40 -28.18
C ALA A 327 13.90 20.67 -29.54
N ALA A 328 12.91 19.88 -29.94
CA ALA A 328 12.91 19.20 -31.24
C ALA A 328 12.88 20.18 -32.42
N ARG A 329 12.17 21.30 -32.31
CA ARG A 329 12.15 22.37 -33.33
C ARG A 329 13.48 23.10 -33.42
N LEU A 330 14.13 23.40 -32.29
CA LEU A 330 15.47 24.01 -32.25
C LEU A 330 16.51 23.08 -32.89
N GLN A 331 16.43 21.77 -32.63
CA GLN A 331 17.32 20.77 -33.25
C GLN A 331 17.02 20.54 -34.74
N GLY A 332 15.75 20.60 -35.15
CA GLY A 332 15.34 20.48 -36.56
C GLY A 332 15.56 21.73 -37.42
N GLY A 333 15.90 22.87 -36.80
CA GLY A 333 16.12 24.16 -37.47
C GLY A 333 17.55 24.39 -37.99
N HIS A 334 18.53 23.58 -37.58
CA HIS A 334 19.93 23.72 -38.02
C HIS A 334 20.28 22.78 -39.17
N ALA A 335 19.76 23.09 -40.36
CA ALA A 335 20.34 22.65 -41.63
C ALA A 335 21.15 23.79 -42.29
N GLY A 336 21.88 24.56 -41.47
CA GLY A 336 22.71 25.68 -41.93
C GLY A 336 23.89 25.90 -40.99
N HIS A 337 25.09 25.66 -41.52
CA HIS A 337 26.40 25.90 -40.92
C HIS A 337 26.45 27.21 -40.12
N HIS A 338 26.63 27.13 -38.79
CA HIS A 338 27.33 28.16 -38.02
C HIS A 338 27.97 27.53 -36.77
N GLU A 339 29.29 27.60 -36.67
CA GLU A 339 30.04 27.37 -35.43
C GLU A 339 29.78 28.55 -34.48
N HIS A 340 29.07 28.31 -33.39
CA HIS A 340 29.15 29.14 -32.20
C HIS A 340 29.19 28.22 -30.98
N GLY A 341 30.26 28.37 -30.19
CA GLY A 341 30.42 27.71 -28.91
C GLY A 341 29.58 28.42 -27.88
N ASP A 342 28.36 27.93 -27.69
CA ASP A 342 27.57 28.13 -26.48
C ASP A 342 27.05 26.74 -26.09
N GLU A 343 27.39 26.30 -24.88
CA GLU A 343 26.87 25.07 -24.29
C GLU A 343 25.36 25.24 -24.06
N HIS A 344 24.58 24.96 -25.08
CA HIS A 344 23.15 24.74 -24.92
C HIS A 344 22.98 23.48 -24.08
N GLU A 345 22.44 23.64 -22.87
CA GLU A 345 21.94 22.55 -22.04
C GLU A 345 21.02 21.68 -22.91
N HIS A 346 21.56 20.59 -23.44
CA HIS A 346 20.77 19.60 -24.16
C HIS A 346 19.65 19.18 -23.22
N GLY A 347 18.42 19.03 -23.74
CA GLY A 347 17.27 18.53 -23.00
C GLY A 347 17.52 17.12 -22.47
N GLN A 348 18.33 17.00 -21.42
CA GLN A 348 18.56 15.81 -20.64
C GLN A 348 17.28 15.61 -19.84
N TRP A 349 16.40 14.77 -20.37
CA TRP A 349 15.18 14.30 -19.71
C TRP A 349 15.46 13.35 -18.53
N GLY A 350 16.66 13.43 -17.95
CA GLY A 350 17.15 12.54 -16.90
C GLY A 350 18.12 11.48 -17.41
N ALA A 351 18.48 10.57 -16.50
CA ALA A 351 19.34 9.42 -16.80
C ALA A 351 18.62 8.40 -17.69
N ASP A 352 19.40 7.61 -18.43
CA ASP A 352 18.89 6.45 -19.19
C ASP A 352 18.10 5.52 -18.25
N PRO A 353 16.82 5.18 -18.53
CA PRO A 353 16.04 4.24 -17.73
C PRO A 353 16.78 2.93 -17.44
N ALA A 354 17.57 2.43 -18.39
CA ALA A 354 18.37 1.22 -18.18
C ALA A 354 19.46 1.43 -17.12
N GLY A 355 19.98 2.65 -16.96
CA GLY A 355 20.93 3.04 -15.92
C GLY A 355 20.30 3.33 -14.55
N LEU A 356 18.96 3.41 -14.48
CA LEU A 356 18.19 3.59 -13.24
C LEU A 356 17.80 2.26 -12.58
N GLU A 357 18.04 1.14 -13.26
CA GLU A 357 17.78 -0.22 -12.78
C GLU A 357 19.10 -0.92 -12.43
N HIS A 358 19.19 -1.55 -11.25
CA HIS A 358 20.31 -2.44 -10.98
C HIS A 358 20.28 -3.68 -11.88
N ALA A 359 21.44 -4.23 -12.24
CA ALA A 359 21.53 -5.37 -13.17
C ALA A 359 20.68 -6.59 -12.75
N HIS A 360 20.51 -6.84 -11.45
CA HIS A 360 19.67 -7.93 -10.92
C HIS A 360 18.15 -7.70 -11.10
N GLU A 361 17.73 -6.46 -11.37
CA GLU A 361 16.33 -6.09 -11.62
C GLU A 361 15.86 -6.52 -13.01
N ARG A 362 16.80 -6.71 -13.94
CA ARG A 362 16.50 -7.17 -15.31
C ARG A 362 16.25 -8.68 -15.38
N GLU A 363 16.61 -9.40 -14.32
CA GLU A 363 16.58 -10.87 -14.27
C GLU A 363 15.51 -11.41 -13.31
N SER A 364 14.96 -10.57 -12.41
CA SER A 364 13.98 -10.98 -11.39
C SER A 364 12.63 -10.28 -11.57
N HIS A 365 11.56 -11.05 -11.76
CA HIS A 365 10.18 -10.53 -11.89
C HIS A 365 9.49 -10.35 -10.53
N ASN A 366 10.25 -10.35 -9.43
CA ASN A 366 9.70 -10.48 -8.09
C ASN A 366 9.55 -9.09 -7.45
N TRP A 367 8.44 -8.42 -7.77
CA TRP A 367 8.11 -7.09 -7.24
C TRP A 367 7.70 -7.12 -5.76
N GLY A 368 7.34 -8.30 -5.22
CA GLY A 368 6.75 -8.46 -3.89
C GLY A 368 7.71 -8.68 -2.72
N GLN A 369 9.04 -8.67 -2.94
CA GLN A 369 10.04 -8.81 -1.88
C GLN A 369 10.74 -7.48 -1.65
N GLY A 370 10.80 -7.06 -0.38
CA GLY A 370 11.51 -5.88 0.09
C GLY A 370 12.99 -5.92 -0.29
N ARG A 371 13.55 -4.74 -0.56
CA ARG A 371 14.92 -4.62 -1.07
C ARG A 371 15.91 -4.39 0.06
N PRO A 372 17.10 -5.01 0.02
CA PRO A 372 18.20 -4.63 0.89
C PRO A 372 18.71 -3.24 0.45
N TRP A 373 18.14 -2.19 1.03
CA TRP A 373 18.59 -0.81 0.91
C TRP A 373 19.00 -0.29 2.28
N LYS A 374 20.05 0.52 2.36
CA LYS A 374 20.51 1.14 3.61
C LYS A 374 20.75 2.66 3.43
N PRO A 375 20.70 3.44 4.52
CA PRO A 375 21.01 4.86 4.46
C PRO A 375 22.37 5.13 3.79
N GLY A 376 22.36 5.97 2.75
CA GLY A 376 23.53 6.31 1.94
C GLY A 376 23.58 5.62 0.57
N ASP A 377 22.76 4.60 0.33
CA ASP A 377 22.63 4.00 -1.01
C ASP A 377 21.78 4.93 -1.93
N PRO A 378 22.02 4.93 -3.25
CA PRO A 378 21.22 5.69 -4.20
C PRO A 378 19.72 5.34 -4.12
N VAL A 379 18.86 6.34 -4.24
CA VAL A 379 17.41 6.13 -4.33
C VAL A 379 17.08 5.61 -5.74
N PRO A 380 16.54 4.39 -5.90
CA PRO A 380 16.20 3.84 -7.21
C PRO A 380 15.03 4.60 -7.84
N ALA A 381 14.92 4.52 -9.16
CA ALA A 381 13.77 5.11 -9.83
C ALA A 381 12.46 4.45 -9.33
N PRO A 382 11.41 5.26 -9.10
CA PRO A 382 10.12 4.75 -8.67
C PRO A 382 9.40 4.06 -9.83
N ILE A 383 8.51 3.13 -9.52
CA ILE A 383 7.75 2.39 -10.53
C ILE A 383 6.46 3.15 -10.84
N ILE A 384 6.16 3.29 -12.14
CA ILE A 384 4.84 3.75 -12.57
C ILE A 384 3.88 2.61 -12.27
N SER A 385 3.13 2.74 -11.19
CA SER A 385 1.99 1.87 -10.99
C SER A 385 0.89 2.26 -11.98
N THR A 386 0.39 1.26 -12.70
CA THR A 386 -0.79 1.40 -13.55
C THR A 386 -2.03 1.69 -12.72
N LEU A 387 -3.05 2.27 -13.35
CA LEU A 387 -4.33 2.65 -12.73
C LEU A 387 -4.85 1.61 -11.71
N PRO A 388 -5.37 2.03 -10.54
CA PRO A 388 -6.02 1.11 -9.61
C PRO A 388 -7.15 0.36 -10.30
N VAL A 389 -7.26 -0.94 -10.03
CA VAL A 389 -8.54 -1.62 -10.18
C VAL A 389 -9.42 -1.16 -9.02
N ARG A 390 -10.46 -0.35 -9.29
CA ARG A 390 -11.43 0.08 -8.28
C ARG A 390 -12.67 -0.81 -8.27
N SER A 391 -13.19 -1.02 -7.06
CA SER A 391 -14.52 -1.52 -6.73
C SER A 391 -15.64 -0.94 -7.62
N ARG A 392 -16.48 -1.80 -8.20
CA ARG A 392 -17.71 -1.40 -8.91
C ARG A 392 -18.87 -1.12 -7.95
N SER A 393 -18.82 -1.65 -6.73
CA SER A 393 -19.92 -1.57 -5.75
C SER A 393 -20.00 -0.26 -4.96
N ARG A 394 -18.97 0.60 -5.01
CA ARG A 394 -18.90 1.87 -4.25
C ARG A 394 -19.24 3.14 -5.06
N GLY A 395 -19.73 3.02 -6.29
CA GLY A 395 -20.17 4.17 -7.09
C GLY A 395 -20.12 3.93 -8.60
N ARG A 396 -20.61 4.89 -9.38
CA ARG A 396 -20.48 4.86 -10.84
C ARG A 396 -19.01 5.04 -11.20
N TRP A 397 -18.54 4.34 -12.23
CA TRP A 397 -17.24 4.63 -12.86
C TRP A 397 -17.38 5.99 -13.57
N ASP A 398 -17.04 7.07 -12.90
CA ASP A 398 -17.22 8.46 -13.37
C ASP A 398 -15.92 9.10 -13.88
N GLY A 399 -14.79 8.40 -13.77
CA GLY A 399 -13.50 8.91 -14.21
C GLY A 399 -12.76 9.74 -13.16
N ASP A 400 -13.30 9.87 -11.93
CA ASP A 400 -12.51 10.33 -10.78
C ASP A 400 -11.49 9.22 -10.45
N GLY A 401 -10.31 9.32 -11.08
CA GLY A 401 -9.27 8.30 -11.07
C GLY A 401 -8.95 7.65 -12.43
N MET A 402 -9.30 8.29 -13.56
CA MET A 402 -8.71 8.01 -14.90
C MET A 402 -7.81 9.15 -15.41
#